data_AF-A0A100W712-F1
#
_entry.id   AF-A0A100W712-F1
#
_cell.length_a   1.000
_cell.length_b   1.000
_cell.length_c   1.000
_cell.angle_alpha   90.00
_cell.angle_beta   90.00
_cell.angle_gamma   90.00
#
_symmetry.space_group_name_H-M   'P 1'
#
loop_
_entity.id
_entity.type
_entity.pdbx_description
1 polymer ?
#
loop_
_entity_poly.entity_id
_entity_poly.type
_entity_poly.pdbx_seq_one_letter_code
_entity_poly.pdbx_strand_id
1 'polypeptide(L)'
;MAGGLVVLGAVSAVPAHAAPDVPDFSSYPKVAEADYTVRPGVAYSVRGFRTPSGLYCTSSNHRAMYAVDCTGPLVGTPDGTNWVNLFESGNIVTPVKFSHGDAPQSAGVPQFEGHPINLLPKDTAYAFDDAICVWTDTIALACRMGSGDEYNGFVATADAVTTFGNV
;
A
#
# COMPACT_ATOMS: atom_id res chain seq x y z
N MET A 1 40.42 26.00 45.12
CA MET A 1 38.97 25.74 44.97
C MET A 1 38.56 26.35 43.64
N ALA A 2 38.23 25.55 42.63
CA ALA A 2 37.72 26.03 41.35
C ALA A 2 36.61 25.08 40.90
N GLY A 3 35.37 25.50 41.07
CA GLY A 3 34.18 24.77 40.64
C GLY A 3 33.74 25.27 39.27
N GLY A 4 33.84 24.42 38.25
CA GLY A 4 33.25 24.65 36.94
C GLY A 4 31.83 24.11 36.91
N LEU A 5 30.85 24.98 36.70
CA LEU A 5 29.47 24.58 36.38
C LEU A 5 29.43 24.06 34.94
N VAL A 6 29.01 22.81 34.75
CA VAL A 6 28.66 22.24 33.45
C VAL A 6 27.17 22.52 33.21
N VAL A 7 26.87 23.32 32.18
CA VAL A 7 25.49 23.54 31.70
C VAL A 7 25.11 22.36 30.81
N LEU A 8 24.25 21.47 31.31
CA LEU A 8 23.62 20.41 30.54
C LEU A 8 22.45 21.00 29.74
N GLY A 9 22.64 21.20 28.44
CA GLY A 9 21.57 21.54 27.50
C GLY A 9 20.65 20.34 27.30
N ALA A 10 19.36 20.49 27.64
CA ALA A 10 18.34 19.50 27.38
C ALA A 10 18.01 19.48 25.88
N VAL A 11 18.36 18.39 25.19
CA VAL A 11 17.93 18.13 23.82
C VAL A 11 16.48 17.66 23.90
N SER A 12 15.54 18.44 23.35
CA SER A 12 14.13 18.03 23.25
C SER A 12 14.04 16.81 22.35
N ALA A 13 13.69 15.66 22.92
CA ALA A 13 13.41 14.45 22.16
C ALA A 13 12.16 14.68 21.30
N VAL A 14 12.31 14.60 19.98
CA VAL A 14 11.17 14.59 19.05
C VAL A 14 10.36 13.32 19.36
N PRO A 15 9.03 13.40 19.54
CA PRO A 15 8.23 12.22 19.78
C PRO A 15 8.35 11.31 18.55
N ALA A 16 8.93 10.13 18.75
CA ALA A 16 8.86 9.06 17.76
C ALA A 16 7.39 8.62 17.72
N HIS A 17 6.67 9.01 16.66
CA HIS A 17 5.36 8.44 16.40
C HIS A 17 5.53 6.92 16.26
N ALA A 18 4.77 6.16 17.05
CA ALA A 18 4.76 4.71 16.93
C ALA A 18 4.36 4.33 15.50
N ALA A 19 4.97 3.26 14.96
CA ALA A 19 4.54 2.71 13.69
C ALA A 19 3.04 2.35 13.79
N PRO A 20 2.24 2.64 12.74
CA PRO A 20 0.83 2.31 12.76
C PRO A 20 0.61 0.79 12.85
N ASP A 21 -0.45 0.40 13.55
CA ASP A 21 -0.81 -1.00 13.73
C ASP A 21 -1.20 -1.66 12.40
N VAL A 22 -0.75 -2.91 12.21
CA VAL A 22 -1.14 -3.72 11.04
C VAL A 22 -2.58 -4.22 11.25
N PRO A 23 -3.51 -3.97 10.31
CA PRO A 23 -4.89 -4.41 10.47
C PRO A 23 -5.01 -5.93 10.37
N ASP A 24 -5.97 -6.51 11.12
CA ASP A 24 -6.41 -7.89 10.88
C ASP A 24 -7.22 -7.96 9.58
N PHE A 25 -6.53 -8.20 8.47
CA PHE A 25 -7.13 -8.31 7.14
C PHE A 25 -8.27 -9.33 7.05
N SER A 26 -8.26 -10.38 7.89
CA SER A 26 -9.29 -11.43 7.87
C SER A 26 -10.62 -11.00 8.47
N SER A 27 -10.63 -9.91 9.25
CA SER A 27 -11.83 -9.38 9.91
C SER A 27 -12.74 -8.59 8.96
N TYR A 28 -12.24 -8.19 7.78
CA TYR A 28 -12.97 -7.33 6.85
C TYR A 28 -13.74 -8.15 5.81
N PRO A 29 -15.02 -7.82 5.54
CA PRO A 29 -15.78 -8.48 4.49
C PRO A 29 -15.15 -8.23 3.12
N LYS A 30 -15.00 -9.30 2.34
CA LYS A 30 -14.48 -9.24 0.97
C LYS A 30 -15.51 -8.61 0.01
N VAL A 31 -15.05 -7.71 -0.85
CA VAL A 31 -15.86 -7.11 -1.92
C VAL A 31 -16.06 -8.06 -3.11
N ALA A 32 -17.05 -7.79 -3.96
CA ALA A 32 -17.31 -8.59 -5.15
C ALA A 32 -16.31 -8.30 -6.28
N GLU A 33 -15.77 -9.34 -6.91
CA GLU A 33 -14.73 -9.22 -7.95
C GLU A 33 -15.17 -8.43 -9.19
N ALA A 34 -16.44 -8.62 -9.59
CA ALA A 34 -17.01 -8.00 -10.79
C ALA A 34 -16.95 -6.47 -10.72
N ASP A 35 -16.99 -5.90 -9.51
CA ASP A 35 -16.97 -4.45 -9.29
C ASP A 35 -15.58 -3.83 -9.50
N TYR A 36 -14.51 -4.64 -9.52
CA TYR A 36 -13.15 -4.12 -9.61
C TYR A 36 -12.39 -4.65 -10.83
N THR A 37 -13.06 -5.40 -11.69
CA THR A 37 -12.49 -5.87 -12.94
C THR A 37 -12.40 -4.72 -13.95
N VAL A 38 -11.18 -4.33 -14.30
CA VAL A 38 -10.94 -3.21 -15.23
C VAL A 38 -11.06 -3.68 -16.68
N ARG A 39 -10.53 -4.86 -17.01
CA ARG A 39 -10.66 -5.46 -18.35
C ARG A 39 -10.97 -6.96 -18.26
N PRO A 40 -12.20 -7.41 -18.58
CA PRO A 40 -12.48 -8.83 -18.71
C PRO A 40 -11.86 -9.40 -20.00
N GLY A 41 -11.40 -10.65 -19.98
CA GLY A 41 -11.07 -11.42 -21.20
C GLY A 41 -9.69 -11.20 -21.84
N VAL A 42 -8.78 -10.49 -21.18
CA VAL A 42 -7.35 -10.41 -21.58
C VAL A 42 -6.54 -11.55 -20.95
N ALA A 43 -5.37 -11.85 -21.51
CA ALA A 43 -4.46 -12.91 -21.02
C ALA A 43 -3.90 -12.67 -19.60
N TYR A 44 -4.12 -11.50 -19.03
CA TYR A 44 -3.69 -11.06 -17.71
C TYR A 44 -4.86 -10.33 -17.04
N SER A 45 -5.32 -10.79 -15.87
CA SER A 45 -6.39 -10.07 -15.16
C SER A 45 -5.81 -8.78 -14.59
N VAL A 46 -6.46 -7.65 -14.86
CA VAL A 46 -6.19 -6.38 -14.18
C VAL A 46 -7.44 -5.96 -13.45
N ARG A 47 -7.26 -5.70 -12.16
CA ARG A 47 -8.27 -5.16 -11.28
C ARG A 47 -7.73 -3.91 -10.61
N GLY A 48 -8.61 -3.06 -10.10
CA GLY A 48 -8.16 -1.84 -9.45
C GLY A 48 -9.23 -1.11 -8.68
N PHE A 49 -8.79 -0.32 -7.71
CA PHE A 49 -9.63 0.49 -6.85
C PHE A 49 -8.95 1.82 -6.53
N ARG A 50 -9.74 2.76 -6.02
CA ARG A 50 -9.24 4.02 -5.45
C ARG A 50 -9.71 4.17 -4.01
N THR A 51 -9.03 5.00 -3.25
CA THR A 51 -9.42 5.38 -1.88
C THR A 51 -9.85 6.84 -1.82
N PRO A 52 -10.56 7.28 -0.76
CA PRO A 52 -10.89 8.69 -0.57
C PRO A 52 -9.66 9.59 -0.35
N SER A 53 -8.53 9.02 0.11
CA SER A 53 -7.26 9.73 0.26
C SER A 53 -6.58 10.07 -1.08
N GLY A 54 -7.13 9.59 -2.20
CA GLY A 54 -6.57 9.83 -3.53
C GLY A 54 -5.49 8.82 -3.95
N LEU A 55 -5.39 7.67 -3.26
CA LEU A 55 -4.59 6.55 -3.71
C LEU A 55 -5.35 5.78 -4.80
N TYR A 56 -4.62 5.35 -5.82
CA TYR A 56 -5.09 4.49 -6.91
C TYR A 56 -4.26 3.23 -6.87
N CYS A 57 -4.91 2.08 -6.83
CA CYS A 57 -4.26 0.79 -6.71
C CYS A 57 -4.77 -0.16 -7.76
N THR A 58 -3.86 -1.03 -8.18
CA THR A 58 -4.09 -1.96 -9.27
C THR A 58 -3.48 -3.28 -8.85
N SER A 59 -4.17 -4.37 -9.11
CA SER A 59 -3.59 -5.70 -8.97
C SER A 59 -3.64 -6.43 -10.30
N SER A 60 -2.62 -7.23 -10.52
CA SER A 60 -2.55 -8.07 -11.70
C SER A 60 -2.05 -9.46 -11.38
N ASN A 61 -2.47 -10.41 -12.21
CA ASN A 61 -1.97 -11.77 -12.21
C ASN A 61 -1.61 -12.18 -13.63
N HIS A 62 -0.39 -12.68 -13.79
CA HIS A 62 0.04 -13.35 -15.01
C HIS A 62 0.99 -14.51 -14.70
N ARG A 63 0.57 -15.75 -14.99
CA ARG A 63 1.39 -16.97 -14.84
C ARG A 63 1.99 -17.14 -13.43
N ALA A 64 1.16 -16.98 -12.40
CA ALA A 64 1.57 -17.03 -10.98
C ALA A 64 2.58 -15.94 -10.59
N MET A 65 2.62 -14.84 -11.34
CA MET A 65 3.23 -13.59 -10.93
C MET A 65 2.11 -12.64 -10.56
N TYR A 66 2.18 -12.09 -9.36
CA TYR A 66 1.22 -11.17 -8.80
C TYR A 66 1.89 -9.84 -8.52
N ALA A 67 1.18 -8.76 -8.80
CA ALA A 67 1.64 -7.42 -8.49
C ALA A 67 0.50 -6.60 -7.92
N VAL A 68 0.81 -5.76 -6.92
CA VAL A 68 -0.01 -4.62 -6.54
C VAL A 68 0.82 -3.36 -6.71
N ASP A 69 0.31 -2.45 -7.51
CA ASP A 69 0.89 -1.13 -7.73
C ASP A 69 -0.08 -0.07 -7.25
N CYS A 70 0.35 0.72 -6.28
CA CYS A 70 -0.41 1.81 -5.70
C CYS A 70 0.31 3.14 -5.91
N THR A 71 -0.42 4.16 -6.37
CA THR A 71 0.11 5.52 -6.56
C THR A 71 -0.79 6.59 -5.94
N GLY A 72 -0.20 7.68 -5.47
CA GLY A 72 -0.91 8.84 -4.93
C GLY A 72 -0.14 9.50 -3.79
N PRO A 73 -0.83 10.24 -2.90
CA PRO A 73 -0.19 10.96 -1.81
C PRO A 73 0.22 9.98 -0.70
N LEU A 74 1.45 9.46 -0.80
CA LEU A 74 2.08 8.64 0.23
C LEU A 74 2.91 9.55 1.14
N VAL A 75 2.37 9.88 2.30
CA VAL A 75 3.02 10.81 3.25
C VAL A 75 4.12 10.09 4.03
N GLY A 76 5.24 10.79 4.28
CA GLY A 76 6.33 10.28 5.11
C GLY A 76 7.20 9.23 4.41
N THR A 77 7.06 9.05 3.09
CA THR A 77 7.96 8.21 2.33
C THR A 77 9.29 8.94 2.02
N PRO A 78 10.42 8.21 1.91
CA PRO A 78 11.68 8.80 1.46
C PRO A 78 11.53 9.43 0.07
N ASP A 79 12.28 10.50 -0.16
CA ASP A 79 12.48 11.14 -1.48
C ASP A 79 11.19 11.52 -2.24
N GLY A 80 10.08 11.73 -1.52
CA GLY A 80 8.79 12.07 -2.12
C GLY A 80 8.23 10.97 -3.02
N THR A 81 8.57 9.71 -2.75
CA THR A 81 8.05 8.56 -3.50
C THR A 81 6.53 8.52 -3.42
N ASN A 82 5.90 8.32 -4.57
CA ASN A 82 4.46 8.34 -4.78
C ASN A 82 3.96 7.03 -5.41
N TRP A 83 4.79 5.99 -5.41
CA TRP A 83 4.46 4.62 -5.79
C TRP A 83 4.91 3.62 -4.72
N VAL A 84 4.05 2.64 -4.46
CA VAL A 84 4.39 1.41 -3.73
C VAL A 84 4.09 0.21 -4.62
N ASN A 85 5.05 -0.70 -4.73
CA ASN A 85 4.89 -1.97 -5.41
C ASN A 85 5.04 -3.12 -4.42
N LEU A 86 4.08 -4.04 -4.47
CA LEU A 86 4.15 -5.38 -3.89
C LEU A 86 4.23 -6.39 -5.05
N PHE A 87 5.08 -7.40 -4.90
CA PHE A 87 5.26 -8.38 -5.96
C PHE A 87 5.58 -9.77 -5.40
N GLU A 88 4.95 -10.77 -6.00
CA GLU A 88 5.13 -12.20 -5.75
C GLU A 88 5.29 -12.94 -7.08
N SER A 89 6.17 -13.95 -7.11
CA SER A 89 6.36 -14.83 -8.27
C SER A 89 6.49 -16.28 -7.81
N GLY A 90 5.49 -17.10 -8.09
CA GLY A 90 5.38 -18.44 -7.53
C GLY A 90 5.23 -18.33 -6.01
N ASN A 91 6.20 -18.88 -5.26
CA ASN A 91 6.22 -18.81 -3.80
C ASN A 91 7.24 -17.79 -3.29
N ILE A 92 7.74 -16.89 -4.15
CA ILE A 92 8.75 -15.90 -3.77
C ILE A 92 8.05 -14.55 -3.62
N VAL A 93 7.93 -14.09 -2.37
CA VAL A 93 7.46 -12.75 -2.04
C VAL A 93 8.66 -11.81 -1.98
N THR A 94 8.55 -10.65 -2.61
CA THR A 94 9.64 -9.65 -2.63
C THR A 94 9.44 -8.55 -1.58
N PRO A 95 10.52 -7.90 -1.11
CA PRO A 95 10.41 -6.70 -0.27
C PRO A 95 9.59 -5.61 -0.93
N VAL A 96 8.83 -4.87 -0.12
CA VAL A 96 8.07 -3.69 -0.58
C VAL A 96 9.00 -2.69 -1.26
N LYS A 97 8.63 -2.22 -2.45
CA LYS A 97 9.42 -1.24 -3.20
C LYS A 97 8.70 0.10 -3.26
N PHE A 98 9.44 1.16 -2.97
CA PHE A 98 9.00 2.53 -3.14
C PHE A 98 9.71 3.15 -4.33
N SER A 99 8.99 3.90 -5.14
CA SER A 99 9.55 4.64 -6.27
C SER A 99 8.85 5.98 -6.47
N HIS A 100 9.52 6.88 -7.18
CA HIS A 100 8.95 8.15 -7.60
C HIS A 100 8.58 8.07 -9.08
N GLY A 101 7.40 8.58 -9.43
CA GLY A 101 6.97 8.79 -10.79
C GLY A 101 6.50 10.24 -10.98
N ASP A 102 6.92 10.86 -12.07
CA ASP A 102 6.64 12.28 -12.37
C ASP A 102 5.14 12.59 -12.54
N ALA A 103 4.29 11.56 -12.63
CA ALA A 103 2.84 11.67 -12.57
C ALA A 103 2.23 10.52 -11.75
N PRO A 104 1.28 10.78 -10.83
CA PRO A 104 0.46 9.73 -10.23
C PRO A 104 -0.51 9.22 -11.32
N GLN A 105 -0.14 8.15 -12.02
CA GLN A 105 -0.87 7.74 -13.22
C GLN A 105 -2.05 6.83 -12.90
N SER A 106 -3.26 7.39 -12.98
CA SER A 106 -4.30 6.77 -13.82
C SER A 106 -4.22 7.26 -15.28
N ALA A 107 -3.72 8.48 -15.49
CA ALA A 107 -3.58 9.09 -16.82
C ALA A 107 -2.36 8.53 -17.56
N GLY A 108 -2.58 7.80 -18.66
CA GLY A 108 -1.52 7.26 -19.51
C GLY A 108 -1.03 5.86 -19.13
N VAL A 109 -1.70 5.19 -18.19
CA VAL A 109 -1.57 3.73 -18.02
C VAL A 109 -2.67 3.07 -18.88
N PRO A 110 -2.33 2.48 -20.04
CA PRO A 110 -3.33 2.00 -21.01
C PRO A 110 -4.32 0.99 -20.44
N GLN A 111 -3.95 0.35 -19.33
CA GLN A 111 -4.80 -0.62 -18.63
C GLN A 111 -6.04 0.03 -18.01
N PHE A 112 -5.97 1.31 -17.60
CA PHE A 112 -7.07 2.06 -16.96
C PHE A 112 -7.81 3.02 -17.90
N GLU A 113 -7.31 3.23 -19.12
CA GLU A 113 -7.99 4.09 -20.09
C GLU A 113 -9.41 3.60 -20.39
N GLY A 114 -10.40 4.47 -20.14
CA GLY A 114 -11.82 4.20 -20.44
C GLY A 114 -12.60 3.40 -19.39
N HIS A 115 -12.00 3.04 -18.25
CA HIS A 115 -12.66 2.25 -17.20
C HIS A 115 -12.68 2.99 -15.86
N PRO A 116 -13.87 3.23 -15.26
CA PRO A 116 -13.94 3.86 -13.95
C PRO A 116 -13.35 2.92 -12.89
N ILE A 117 -12.30 3.38 -12.22
CA ILE A 117 -11.76 2.71 -11.04
C ILE A 117 -12.69 3.00 -9.86
N ASN A 118 -13.31 1.94 -9.33
CA ASN A 118 -14.27 2.06 -8.24
C ASN A 118 -13.61 2.44 -6.93
N LEU A 119 -14.33 3.22 -6.13
CA LEU A 119 -13.94 3.52 -4.76
C LEU A 119 -14.08 2.23 -3.94
N LEU A 120 -13.03 1.79 -3.26
CA LEU A 120 -13.14 0.70 -2.29
C LEU A 120 -14.04 1.18 -1.14
N PRO A 121 -15.09 0.47 -0.72
CA PRO A 121 -15.84 0.81 0.47
C PRO A 121 -14.96 0.74 1.72
N LYS A 122 -15.23 1.63 2.67
CA LYS A 122 -14.56 1.63 3.97
C LYS A 122 -14.75 0.29 4.66
N ASP A 123 -13.73 -0.16 5.38
CA ASP A 123 -13.80 -1.37 6.21
C ASP A 123 -14.19 -2.61 5.39
N THR A 124 -13.75 -2.69 4.13
CA THR A 124 -13.91 -3.87 3.27
C THR A 124 -12.57 -4.30 2.69
N ALA A 125 -12.44 -5.60 2.46
CA ALA A 125 -11.25 -6.19 1.87
C ALA A 125 -11.37 -6.29 0.35
N TYR A 126 -10.49 -5.59 -0.35
CA TYR A 126 -10.08 -5.96 -1.69
C TYR A 126 -9.14 -7.16 -1.59
N ALA A 127 -9.59 -8.37 -1.92
CA ALA A 127 -8.84 -9.60 -1.69
C ALA A 127 -8.73 -10.45 -2.97
N PHE A 128 -7.85 -10.04 -3.87
CA PHE A 128 -7.65 -10.62 -5.20
C PHE A 128 -6.15 -10.67 -5.54
N ASP A 129 -5.77 -11.58 -6.45
CA ASP A 129 -4.39 -11.67 -6.97
C ASP A 129 -3.32 -11.79 -5.87
N ASP A 130 -3.56 -12.67 -4.89
CA ASP A 130 -2.72 -12.88 -3.69
C ASP A 130 -2.46 -11.64 -2.83
N ALA A 131 -3.23 -10.57 -3.07
CA ALA A 131 -3.20 -9.38 -2.27
C ALA A 131 -4.48 -9.20 -1.46
N ILE A 132 -4.33 -8.59 -0.29
CA ILE A 132 -5.45 -8.07 0.49
C ILE A 132 -5.17 -6.62 0.84
N CYS A 133 -6.10 -5.72 0.48
CA CYS A 133 -6.02 -4.30 0.77
C CYS A 133 -7.29 -3.81 1.48
N VAL A 134 -7.11 -2.92 2.46
CA VAL A 134 -8.18 -2.30 3.26
C VAL A 134 -7.86 -0.82 3.51
N TRP A 135 -8.90 -0.02 3.72
CA TRP A 135 -8.75 1.33 4.27
C TRP A 135 -9.81 1.57 5.36
N THR A 136 -9.47 2.43 6.31
CA THR A 136 -10.28 2.76 7.49
C THR A 136 -10.20 4.27 7.77
N ASP A 137 -10.77 4.76 8.88
CA ASP A 137 -10.63 6.17 9.25
C ASP A 137 -9.18 6.59 9.54
N THR A 138 -8.36 5.66 10.04
CA THR A 138 -6.98 5.92 10.47
C THR A 138 -5.94 5.38 9.49
N ILE A 139 -6.34 4.48 8.61
CA ILE A 139 -5.49 3.86 7.60
C ILE A 139 -5.95 4.34 6.23
N ALA A 140 -5.13 5.17 5.59
CA ALA A 140 -5.37 5.64 4.23
C ALA A 140 -5.36 4.47 3.24
N LEU A 141 -4.48 3.51 3.46
CA LEU A 141 -4.47 2.20 2.81
C LEU A 141 -3.50 1.26 3.54
N ALA A 142 -3.91 0.03 3.78
CA ALA A 142 -3.00 -1.06 4.10
C ALA A 142 -3.16 -2.17 3.08
N CYS A 143 -2.04 -2.68 2.57
CA CYS A 143 -2.03 -3.81 1.65
C CYS A 143 -0.99 -4.83 2.10
N ARG A 144 -1.29 -6.12 1.93
CA ARG A 144 -0.31 -7.19 1.96
C ARG A 144 -0.41 -8.02 0.68
N MET A 145 0.69 -8.65 0.31
CA MET A 145 0.79 -9.64 -0.75
C MET A 145 1.58 -10.85 -0.25
N GLY A 146 1.14 -12.04 -0.66
CA GLY A 146 1.79 -13.30 -0.34
C GLY A 146 0.78 -14.38 0.00
N SER A 147 1.08 -15.58 -0.46
CA SER A 147 0.32 -16.78 -0.16
C SER A 147 0.74 -17.43 1.17
N GLY A 148 -0.24 -17.73 2.04
CA GLY A 148 0.00 -18.43 3.29
C GLY A 148 0.70 -17.58 4.37
N ASP A 149 1.73 -18.15 4.99
CA ASP A 149 2.44 -17.54 6.12
C ASP A 149 3.49 -16.52 5.69
N GLU A 150 3.98 -16.57 4.44
CA GLU A 150 4.97 -15.64 3.90
C GLU A 150 4.27 -14.46 3.21
N TYR A 151 4.53 -13.24 3.67
CA TYR A 151 3.95 -12.05 3.08
C TYR A 151 4.76 -10.80 3.37
N ASN A 152 4.57 -9.79 2.52
CA ASN A 152 5.01 -8.43 2.76
C ASN A 152 3.87 -7.46 2.52
N GLY A 153 3.92 -6.32 3.19
CA GLY A 153 2.89 -5.31 3.06
C GLY A 153 3.33 -3.95 3.58
N PHE A 154 2.43 -2.99 3.42
CA PHE A 154 2.60 -1.64 3.92
C PHE A 154 1.31 -1.13 4.56
N VAL A 155 1.47 -0.20 5.49
CA VAL A 155 0.39 0.61 6.06
C VAL A 155 0.72 2.07 5.77
N ALA A 156 -0.14 2.72 4.99
CA ALA A 156 -0.12 4.16 4.74
C ALA A 156 -1.19 4.83 5.61
N THR A 157 -0.79 5.87 6.34
CA THR A 157 -1.66 6.76 7.11
C THR A 157 -1.57 8.18 6.56
N ALA A 158 -2.19 9.13 7.26
CA ALA A 158 -2.05 10.55 6.93
C ALA A 158 -0.63 11.08 7.13
N ASP A 159 0.18 10.42 7.97
CA ASP A 159 1.45 10.96 8.45
C ASP A 159 2.66 10.14 8.03
N ALA A 160 2.49 8.85 7.73
CA ALA A 160 3.59 7.95 7.44
C ALA A 160 3.17 6.77 6.57
N VAL A 161 4.18 6.13 5.96
CA VAL A 161 4.07 4.78 5.44
C VAL A 161 5.08 3.89 6.17
N THR A 162 4.61 2.75 6.66
CA THR A 162 5.47 1.70 7.23
C THR A 162 5.30 0.40 6.47
N THR A 163 6.35 -0.42 6.44
CA THR A 163 6.32 -1.77 5.88
C THR A 163 6.25 -2.81 6.99
N PHE A 164 5.62 -3.94 6.71
CA PHE A 164 5.54 -5.09 7.58
C PHE A 164 5.63 -6.37 6.74
N GLY A 165 5.81 -7.50 7.41
CA GLY A 165 5.98 -8.80 6.75
C GLY A 165 7.07 -9.60 7.40
N ASN A 166 7.39 -10.74 6.79
CA ASN A 166 8.28 -11.74 7.36
C ASN A 166 9.24 -12.38 6.36
N VAL A 167 9.45 -11.73 5.21
CA VAL A 167 10.46 -12.14 4.21
C VAL A 167 11.51 -11.06 3.98
#